data_AF-A0A3N5UXY2-F1
#
_entry.id   AF-A0A3N5UXY2-F1
#
_cell.length_a   1.000
_cell.length_b   1.000
_cell.length_c   1.000
_cell.angle_alpha   90.00
_cell.angle_beta   90.00
_cell.angle_gamma   90.00
#
_symmetry.space_group_name_H-M   'P 1'
#
loop_
_entity.id
_entity.type
_entity.pdbx_description
1 polymer ?
#
loop_
_entity_poly.entity_id
_entity_poly.type
_entity_poly.pdbx_seq_one_letter_code
_entity_poly.pdbx_strand_id
1 'polypeptide(L)' 'MPKASETYNLLTLRPDLAREWHPTKNGTLGPKDVTPGSHKKVWWLCERGHWWLAAVSDRIRGMKCTYCREL' A
#
# COMPACT_ATOMS: atom_id res chain seq x y z
N MET A 1 -6.82 -2.56 -16.26
CA MET A 1 -5.55 -2.29 -15.54
C MET A 1 -4.58 -3.43 -15.85
N PRO A 2 -3.28 -3.19 -16.05
CA PRO A 2 -2.31 -4.27 -16.16
C PRO A 2 -2.40 -5.17 -14.93
N LYS A 3 -2.21 -6.47 -15.13
CA LYS A 3 -1.97 -7.39 -14.01
C LYS A 3 -0.57 -7.12 -13.44
N ALA A 4 -0.39 -7.40 -12.15
CA ALA A 4 0.94 -7.35 -11.55
C ALA A 4 1.87 -8.37 -12.22
N SER A 5 3.14 -8.00 -12.38
CA SER A 5 4.22 -8.86 -12.88
C SER A 5 5.47 -8.65 -12.02
N GLU A 6 6.52 -9.44 -12.25
CA GLU A 6 7.81 -9.29 -11.54
C GLU A 6 8.39 -7.88 -11.66
N THR A 7 8.27 -7.27 -12.84
CA THR A 7 8.79 -5.93 -13.14
C THR A 7 7.76 -4.80 -12.92
N TYR A 8 6.48 -5.14 -12.76
CA TYR A 8 5.39 -4.18 -12.63
C TYR A 8 4.46 -4.53 -11.47
N ASN A 9 4.89 -4.18 -10.25
CA ASN A 9 4.10 -4.30 -9.03
C ASN A 9 4.50 -3.22 -8.01
N LEU A 10 3.76 -3.08 -6.91
CA LEU A 10 4.02 -2.06 -5.90
C LEU A 10 5.39 -2.23 -5.23
N LEU A 11 5.81 -3.47 -4.93
CA LEU A 11 7.12 -3.73 -4.32
C LEU A 11 8.25 -3.25 -5.23
N THR A 12 8.19 -3.59 -6.52
CA THR A 12 9.23 -3.25 -7.50
C THR A 12 9.27 -1.74 -7.79
N LEU A 13 8.11 -1.10 -7.92
CA LEU A 13 8.04 0.30 -8.39
C LEU A 13 8.05 1.33 -7.26
N ARG A 14 7.60 0.97 -6.05
CA ARG A 14 7.48 1.86 -4.88
C ARG A 14 7.81 1.11 -3.58
N PRO A 15 9.08 0.69 -3.41
CA PRO A 15 9.52 -0.02 -2.20
C PRO A 15 9.35 0.84 -0.93
N ASP A 16 9.39 2.18 -1.06
CA ASP A 16 9.08 3.12 0.01
C ASP A 16 7.68 2.94 0.57
N LEU A 17 6.68 2.74 -0.30
CA LEU A 17 5.30 2.48 0.11
C LEU A 17 5.07 1.02 0.49
N ALA A 18 5.74 0.09 -0.15
CA ALA A 18 5.64 -1.34 0.20
C ALA A 18 6.06 -1.61 1.66
N ARG A 19 6.96 -0.79 2.23
CA ARG A 19 7.33 -0.85 3.65
C ARG A 19 6.19 -0.50 4.60
N GLU A 20 5.20 0.23 4.13
CA GLU A 20 4.00 0.57 4.90
C GLU A 20 2.89 -0.48 4.72
N TRP A 21 3.14 -1.59 4.05
CA TRP A 21 2.16 -2.67 3.96
C TRP A 21 1.93 -3.29 5.33
N HIS A 22 0.67 -3.43 5.74
CA HIS A 22 0.40 -4.05 7.03
C HIS A 22 0.81 -5.54 7.00
N PRO A 23 1.57 -6.04 8.00
CA PRO A 23 2.19 -7.37 7.96
C PRO A 23 1.18 -8.53 7.94
N THR A 24 0.04 -8.41 8.63
CA THR A 24 -0.93 -9.53 8.78
C THR A 24 -2.36 -9.25 8.29
N LYS A 25 -2.83 -8.00 8.28
CA LYS A 25 -4.23 -7.66 7.97
C LYS A 25 -4.64 -7.86 6.51
N ASN A 26 -3.68 -8.01 5.59
CA ASN A 26 -3.96 -8.25 4.16
C ASN A 26 -4.00 -9.74 3.79
N GLY A 27 -3.91 -10.65 4.77
CA GLY A 27 -3.91 -12.10 4.52
C GLY A 27 -2.74 -12.51 3.65
N THR A 28 -3.01 -13.25 2.57
CA THR A 28 -1.99 -13.72 1.62
C THR A 28 -1.61 -12.68 0.57
N LEU A 29 -2.32 -11.54 0.51
CA LEU A 29 -2.05 -10.49 -0.46
C LEU A 29 -0.82 -9.67 -0.03
N GLY A 30 0.19 -9.63 -0.88
CA GLY A 30 1.39 -8.85 -0.69
C GLY A 30 1.54 -7.67 -1.67
N PRO A 31 2.52 -6.80 -1.43
CA PRO A 31 2.85 -5.69 -2.34
C PRO A 31 3.22 -6.15 -3.76
N LYS A 32 3.74 -7.37 -3.92
CA LYS A 32 4.06 -7.93 -5.24
C LYS A 32 2.84 -8.31 -6.08
N ASP A 33 1.67 -8.44 -5.46
CA ASP A 33 0.44 -8.94 -6.09
C ASP A 33 -0.46 -7.80 -6.59
N VAL A 34 -0.05 -6.55 -6.39
CA VAL A 34 -0.83 -5.36 -6.77
C VAL A 34 0.01 -4.40 -7.61
N THR A 35 -0.64 -3.74 -8.57
CA THR A 35 -0.03 -2.68 -9.35
C THR A 35 -0.18 -1.32 -8.65
N PRO A 36 0.70 -0.33 -8.92
CA PRO A 36 0.60 1.01 -8.34
C PRO A 36 -0.76 1.69 -8.59
N GLY A 37 -1.39 1.43 -9.74
CA GLY A 37 -2.70 2.00 -10.05
C GLY A 37 -3.88 1.31 -9.36
N SER A 38 -3.67 0.20 -8.65
CA SER A 38 -4.77 -0.65 -8.16
C SER A 38 -5.75 0.10 -7.26
N HIS A 39 -7.04 -0.02 -7.53
CA HIS A 39 -8.12 0.49 -6.67
C HIS A 39 -8.42 -0.42 -5.47
N LYS A 40 -7.67 -1.52 -5.32
CA LYS A 40 -7.85 -2.43 -4.19
C LYS A 40 -7.52 -1.71 -2.89
N LYS A 41 -8.48 -1.71 -1.96
CA LYS A 41 -8.29 -1.22 -0.60
C LYS A 41 -7.53 -2.26 0.21
N VAL A 42 -6.44 -1.83 0.84
CA VAL A 42 -5.56 -2.66 1.66
C VAL A 42 -5.24 -1.93 2.95
N TRP A 43 -4.82 -2.68 3.95
CA TRP A 43 -4.37 -2.16 5.22
C TRP A 43 -2.92 -1.68 5.09
N TRP A 44 -2.72 -0.42 5.43
CA TRP A 44 -1.40 0.20 5.58
C TRP A 44 -1.05 0.31 7.05
N LEU A 45 0.25 0.40 7.36
CA LEU A 45 0.84 0.60 8.68
C LEU A 45 1.93 1.66 8.54
N CYS A 46 1.79 2.80 9.21
CA CYS A 46 2.82 3.84 9.17
C CYS A 46 3.89 3.57 10.23
N GLU A 47 5.00 4.30 10.15
CA GLU A 47 6.11 4.20 11.09
C GLU A 47 5.73 4.51 12.55
N ARG A 48 4.63 5.23 12.78
CA ARG A 48 4.09 5.52 14.12
C ARG A 48 3.17 4.42 14.66
N GLY A 49 2.99 3.32 13.91
CA GLY A 49 2.17 2.17 14.32
C GLY A 49 0.67 2.32 14.05
N HIS A 50 0.21 3.40 13.42
CA HIS A 50 -1.19 3.53 13.03
C HIS A 50 -1.47 2.72 11.77
N TRP A 51 -2.59 2.01 11.76
CA TRP A 51 -3.09 1.34 10.56
C TRP A 51 -4.34 2.01 10.02
N TRP A 52 -4.47 2.01 8.69
CA TRP A 52 -5.66 2.54 8.02
C TRP A 52 -5.92 1.81 6.71
N LEU A 53 -7.16 1.90 6.23
CA LEU A 53 -7.57 1.32 4.96
C LEU A 53 -7.51 2.38 3.86
N ALA A 54 -6.78 2.11 2.78
CA ALA A 54 -6.75 2.99 1.60
C ALA A 54 -6.49 2.19 0.32
N ALA A 55 -6.94 2.72 -0.82
CA ALA A 55 -6.61 2.12 -2.11
C ALA A 55 -5.13 2.31 -2.42
N VAL A 56 -4.51 1.34 -3.11
CA VAL A 56 -3.11 1.44 -3.54
C VAL A 56 -2.89 2.69 -4.38
N SER A 57 -3.77 2.96 -5.35
CA SER A 57 -3.71 4.17 -6.17
C SER A 57 -3.70 5.48 -5.37
N ASP A 58 -4.43 5.53 -4.26
CA ASP A 58 -4.51 6.73 -3.43
C ASP A 58 -3.24 6.92 -2.60
N ARG A 59 -2.68 5.82 -2.07
CA ARG A 59 -1.36 5.85 -1.40
C ARG A 59 -0.27 6.32 -2.37
N ILE A 60 -0.27 5.82 -3.62
CA ILE A 60 0.65 6.27 -4.67
C ILE A 60 0.54 7.78 -4.92
N ARG A 61 -0.68 8.32 -4.97
CA ARG A 61 -0.96 9.76 -5.17
C ARG A 61 -0.58 10.63 -3.97
N GLY A 62 -0.03 10.05 -2.91
CA GLY A 62 0.47 10.79 -1.75
C GLY A 62 -0.51 10.87 -0.58
N MET A 63 -1.62 10.11 -0.60
CA MET A 63 -2.46 9.97 0.59
C MET A 63 -1.62 9.41 1.74
N LYS A 64 -1.54 10.14 2.84
CA LYS A 64 -0.78 9.74 4.04
C LYS A 64 -1.69 9.07 5.07
N CYS A 65 -1.08 8.56 6.14
CA CYS A 65 -1.80 8.10 7.32
C CYS A 65 -2.74 9.20 7.85
N THR A 66 -4.04 8.90 7.95
CA THR A 66 -5.05 9.83 8.45
C THR A 66 -4.84 10.19 9.92
N TYR A 67 -4.46 9.20 10.74
CA TYR A 67 -4.16 9.41 12.17
C TYR A 67 -2.93 10.30 12.41
N CYS A 68 -1.95 10.31 11.51
CA CYS A 68 -0.79 11.19 11.65
C CYS A 68 -1.08 12.65 11.33
N ARG A 69 -2.21 12.95 10.67
CA ARG A 69 -2.62 14.32 10.34
C ARG A 69 -3.37 14.98 11.50
N GLU A 70 -3.88 14.19 12.44
CA GLU A 70 -4.68 14.64 13.58
C GLU A 70 -3.86 14.83 14.86
N LEU A 71 -2.52 14.80 14.75
CA LEU A 71 -1.55 15.09 15.82
C LEU A 71 -0.63 16.23 15.40
#